data_AF-A0AAU9RDA7-F1
#
_entry.id   AF-A0AAU9RDA7-F1
#
_cell.length_a   1.000
_cell.length_b   1.000
_cell.length_c   1.000
_cell.angle_alpha   90.00
_cell.angle_beta   90.00
_cell.angle_gamma   90.00
#
_symmetry.space_group_name_H-M   'P 1'
#
loop_
_entity.id
_entity.type
_entity.pdbx_description
1 polymer ?
#
loop_
_entity_poly.entity_id
_entity_poly.type
_entity_poly.pdbx_seq_one_letter_code
_entity_poly.pdbx_strand_id
1 'polypeptide(L)' 'MGKKRAVKYFVVDAFTDSAFKGNAAAVCFLNDDDDIDDAWVQSLAAEFNISFTCFLTPITGFEARLKQA' A
#
# COMPACT_ATOMS: atom_id res chain seq x y z
N MET A 1 8.19 11.45 -21.04
CA MET A 1 7.34 10.25 -20.94
C MET A 1 7.56 9.65 -19.56
N GLY A 2 6.55 9.64 -18.69
CA GLY A 2 6.71 9.25 -17.29
C GLY A 2 7.19 7.80 -17.15
N LYS A 3 8.09 7.55 -16.20
CA LYS A 3 8.62 6.22 -15.90
C LYS A 3 7.45 5.31 -15.45
N LYS A 4 7.18 4.22 -16.17
CA LYS A 4 6.18 3.23 -15.74
C LYS A 4 6.71 2.52 -14.49
N ARG A 5 5.97 2.61 -13.38
CA ARG A 5 6.27 1.93 -12.12
C ARG A 5 5.37 0.71 -11.98
N ALA A 6 5.96 -0.46 -11.75
CA ALA A 6 5.20 -1.67 -11.45
C ALA A 6 5.09 -1.82 -9.93
N VAL A 7 3.87 -2.01 -9.43
CA VAL A 7 3.60 -2.19 -8.00
C VAL A 7 3.18 -3.62 -7.75
N LYS A 8 3.87 -4.30 -6.83
CA LYS A 8 3.42 -5.61 -6.34
C LYS A 8 2.34 -5.37 -5.28
N TYR A 9 1.25 -6.12 -5.35
CA TYR A 9 0.17 -6.01 -4.38
C TYR A 9 -0.47 -7.37 -4.10
N PHE A 10 -1.14 -7.45 -2.94
CA PHE A 10 -2.08 -8.52 -2.62
C PHE A 10 -3.44 -7.91 -2.28
N VAL A 11 -4.51 -8.66 -2.54
CA VAL A 11 -5.83 -8.37 -1.99
C VAL A 11 -6.06 -9.38 -0.86
N VAL A 12 -6.41 -8.86 0.32
CA VAL A 12 -6.66 -9.67 1.52
C VAL A 12 -8.05 -9.42 2.06
N ASP A 13 -8.66 -10.45 2.62
CA ASP A 13 -9.91 -10.36 3.36
C ASP A 13 -9.59 -10.15 4.86
N ALA A 14 -9.67 -8.91 5.34
CA ALA A 14 -9.34 -8.56 6.72
C ALA A 14 -10.49 -8.88 7.69
N PHE A 15 -10.13 -9.16 8.95
CA PHE A 15 -11.07 -9.49 10.04
C PHE A 15 -11.90 -10.78 9.80
N THR A 16 -11.37 -11.70 9.01
CA THR A 16 -11.98 -13.00 8.77
C THR A 16 -10.93 -14.07 8.50
N ASP A 17 -11.29 -15.33 8.76
CA ASP A 17 -10.49 -16.51 8.42
C ASP A 17 -11.07 -17.25 7.19
N SER A 18 -12.11 -16.70 6.57
CA SER A 18 -12.81 -17.30 5.42
C SER A 18 -12.70 -16.40 4.19
N ALA A 19 -12.44 -16.99 3.02
CA ALA A 19 -12.37 -16.26 1.76
C ALA A 19 -13.70 -15.54 1.44
N PHE A 20 -13.59 -14.36 0.84
CA PHE A 20 -14.71 -13.50 0.42
C PHE A 20 -15.62 -13.04 1.57
N LYS A 21 -15.08 -12.96 2.78
CA LYS A 21 -15.76 -12.45 3.98
C LYS A 21 -14.95 -11.29 4.58
N GLY A 22 -15.46 -10.66 5.62
CA GLY A 22 -14.76 -9.54 6.26
C GLY A 22 -14.70 -8.32 5.35
N ASN A 23 -13.57 -7.61 5.37
CA ASN A 23 -13.35 -6.40 4.58
C ASN A 23 -12.17 -6.57 3.64
N ALA A 24 -12.40 -6.41 2.33
CA ALA A 24 -11.34 -6.46 1.35
C ALA A 24 -10.38 -5.27 1.55
N ALA A 25 -9.08 -5.54 1.49
CA ALA A 25 -8.04 -4.53 1.52
C ALA A 25 -6.96 -4.82 0.48
N ALA A 26 -6.54 -3.81 -0.27
CA ALA A 26 -5.36 -3.89 -1.12
C ALA A 26 -4.12 -3.57 -0.29
N VAL A 27 -3.07 -4.39 -0.38
CA VAL A 27 -1.78 -4.18 0.28
C VAL A 27 -0.70 -4.05 -0.80
N CYS A 28 -0.18 -2.84 -0.97
CA CYS A 28 0.82 -2.50 -1.98
C CYS A 28 2.23 -2.42 -1.37
N PHE A 29 3.22 -3.00 -2.04
CA PHE A 29 4.63 -2.93 -1.64
C PHE A 29 5.33 -1.82 -2.43
N LEU A 30 5.84 -0.84 -1.71
CA LEU A 30 6.56 0.32 -2.23
C LEU A 30 8.07 0.12 -1.98
N ASN A 31 8.93 0.64 -2.86
CA ASN A 31 10.38 0.65 -2.66
C ASN A 31 10.83 2.06 -2.29
N ASP A 32 11.85 2.18 -1.43
CA ASP A 32 12.41 3.46 -0.97
C ASP A 32 12.99 4.32 -2.12
N ASP A 33 13.37 3.70 -3.24
CA ASP A 33 13.99 4.38 -4.38
C ASP A 33 13.00 5.18 -5.25
N ASP A 34 11.69 5.01 -5.04
CA ASP A 34 10.68 5.75 -5.77
C ASP A 34 10.35 7.04 -4.99
N ASP A 35 10.56 8.21 -5.62
CA ASP A 35 9.93 9.47 -5.19
C ASP A 35 8.40 9.28 -5.27
N ILE A 36 7.83 8.77 -4.18
CA ILE A 36 6.41 8.51 -4.01
C ILE A 36 5.82 9.68 -3.24
N ASP A 37 5.13 10.54 -3.96
CA ASP A 37 4.35 11.63 -3.38
C ASP A 37 2.94 11.16 -3.01
N ASP A 38 2.29 11.91 -2.10
CA ASP A 38 0.95 11.60 -1.61
C ASP A 38 -0.10 11.57 -2.73
N ALA A 39 0.05 12.39 -3.77
CA ALA A 39 -0.91 12.46 -4.87
C ALA A 39 -0.87 11.18 -5.73
N TRP A 40 0.32 10.62 -5.93
CA TRP A 40 0.51 9.35 -6.59
C TRP A 40 -0.06 8.19 -5.76
N VAL A 41 0.18 8.19 -4.45
CA VAL A 41 -0.36 7.16 -3.52
C VAL A 41 -1.89 7.18 -3.54
N GLN A 42 -2.50 8.37 -3.51
CA GLN A 42 -3.94 8.52 -3.62
C GLN A 42 -4.48 8.05 -4.97
N SER A 43 -3.79 8.38 -6.07
CA SER A 43 -4.18 7.92 -7.41
C SER A 43 -4.12 6.40 -7.53
N LEU A 44 -3.11 5.77 -6.93
CA LEU A 44 -2.98 4.31 -6.87
C LEU A 44 -4.09 3.68 -6.01
N ALA A 45 -4.42 4.27 -4.86
CA ALA A 45 -5.54 3.79 -4.04
C ALA A 45 -6.88 3.86 -4.79
N ALA A 46 -7.09 4.92 -5.58
CA ALA A 46 -8.29 5.09 -6.39
C ALA A 46 -8.43 4.03 -7.50
N GLU A 47 -7.32 3.54 -8.05
CA GLU A 47 -7.32 2.50 -9.09
C GLU A 47 -7.93 1.18 -8.59
N PHE A 48 -7.70 0.82 -7.32
CA PHE A 48 -8.26 -0.41 -6.75
C PHE A 48 -9.76 -0.32 -6.50
N ASN A 49 -10.28 0.88 -6.19
CA ASN A 49 -11.70 1.09 -5.82
C ASN A 49 -12.18 0.15 -4.69
N ILE A 50 -11.30 -0.12 -3.72
CA ILE A 50 -11.58 -0.95 -2.53
C ILE A 50 -11.65 -0.03 -1.30
N SER A 51 -12.46 -0.38 -0.31
CA SER A 51 -12.68 0.41 0.91
C SER A 51 -11.41 0.76 1.68
N PHE A 52 -10.35 -0.05 1.57
CA PHE A 52 -9.08 0.23 2.22
C PHE A 52 -7.90 -0.17 1.34
N THR A 53 -6.89 0.70 1.25
CA THR A 53 -5.61 0.43 0.58
C THR A 53 -4.47 0.76 1.54
N CYS A 54 -3.62 -0.22 1.80
CA CYS A 54 -2.43 -0.10 2.64
C CYS A 54 -1.16 -0.05 1.77
N PHE A 55 -0.18 0.73 2.20
CA PHE A 55 1.11 0.85 1.55
C PHE A 55 2.20 0.42 2.52
N LEU A 56 3.03 -0.54 2.10
CA LEU A 56 4.15 -1.07 2.88
C LEU A 56 5.45 -0.59 2.28
N THR A 57 6.26 0.09 3.08
CA THR A 57 7.62 0.49 2.73
C THR A 57 8.60 -0.33 3.58
N PRO A 58 9.59 -1.01 2.97
CA PRO A 58 10.64 -1.70 3.72
C PRO A 58 11.30 -0.74 4.71
N ILE A 59 11.48 -1.19 5.94
CA ILE A 59 12.28 -0.44 6.90
C ILE A 59 13.75 -0.74 6.56
N THR A 60 14.38 0.16 5.82
CA THR A 60 15.82 0.10 5.56
C THR A 60 16.57 0.84 6.67
N GLY A 61 17.27 0.08 7.53
CA GLY A 61 17.97 0.62 8.69
C GLY A 61 17.11 0.62 9.97
N PHE A 62 17.75 0.34 11.11
CA PHE A 62 17.11 0.21 12.43
C PHE A 62 16.72 1.58 13.03
N GLU A 63 16.16 2.49 12.25
CA GLU A 63 15.59 3.75 12.74
C GLU A 63 14.07 3.57 12.82
N ALA A 64 13.63 2.97 13.92
CA ALA A 64 12.22 2.91 14.28
C ALA A 64 11.70 4.33 14.49
N ARG A 65 11.23 4.99 13.41
CA ARG A 65 10.69 6.34 13.49
C ARG A 65 9.21 6.27 13.85
N LEU A 66 8.93 6.04 15.12
CA LEU A 66 7.63 6.35 15.71
C LEU A 66 7.47 7.88 15.72
N LYS A 67 6.84 8.42 14.69
CA LYS A 67 6.24 9.77 14.79
C LYS A 67 4.79 9.61 15.25
N GLN A 68 4.57 9.91 16.53
CA GLN A 68 3.24 10.18 17.04
C GLN A 68 2.91 11.64 16.71
N ALA A 69 1.79 11.84 16.02
CA ALA A 69 1.07 13.10 15.95
C ALA A 69 -0.32 12.86 16.54
#